data_AF-A0A2S7IEY1-F1
#
_entry.id   AF-A0A2S7IEY1-F1
#
_cell.length_a   1.000
_cell.length_b   1.000
_cell.length_c   1.000
_cell.angle_alpha   90.00
_cell.angle_beta   90.00
_cell.angle_gamma   90.00
#
_symmetry.space_group_name_H-M   'P 1'
#
loop_
_entity.id
_entity.type
_entity.pdbx_description
1 polymer ?
#
loop_
_entity_poly.entity_id
_entity_poly.type
_entity_poly.pdbx_seq_one_letter_code
_entity_poly.pdbx_strand_id
1 'polypeptide(L)'
;MTQSRTLFVTLLLLLTCCTTSKAQAPSLPDASTAPLMTELKQVMQKEHLPGLMVSIVKRDSLFFSAGLGYADVEQQRRVDAHTQFHLASITKFFVAMGIQKLIAAGKLHLNDRLRVLAPEIPYTNPWESTHPVRLVHLLEHTAGFEDIELSRMVHTSRLPLKGIEAVQSVEHSLHARWKPGQIMSYSNPGYMVLGYLLEKVSGMPWNHYLDQVLLQPLKMDHTLFDRDGKKLPLYAIGYNFDTKAFTALPLYGPSGNGAAGSLVSTATDMTKFMRYLLKVHTDSATELLPERDQLEMERIHSTLASRNGLHTGYALGNELFPNNKKVAFRGHNGKGEGFSSWLFFNREAGLAYAVSTNCNANLWPVSQVIEGFLTKDIQAPTLPALLLDASTVEPLLGYYQFMNPKNETWEFYKRIFSGIRLVSIHQDKLIIDAGKGPIDSLIHVGKGIFRFRGDIVPSAVLGRDEEGRAFFQGYGNRFYGKTSESSILMQKIPIYLGLIAAFLSLLYTLIGIPLLLVKKINLRQLSLPLFPAVGIVCFGLSYRLLGATDEIHKERFTFLNATSFSIFAGMLLFAISVIIGAYGLYNQWSKLTKIWIKFALLFNSIFLFYLVVLLTIHGWIGVPIWR
;
A
#
# COMPACT_ATOMS: atom_id res chain seq x y z
N MET A 1 -51.57 54.00 -37.82
CA MET A 1 -50.70 53.59 -38.95
C MET A 1 -49.49 54.51 -38.87
N THR A 2 -48.27 54.14 -38.51
CA THR A 2 -47.46 52.94 -38.74
C THR A 2 -46.31 52.93 -37.71
N GLN A 3 -46.41 52.16 -36.62
CA GLN A 3 -45.29 52.01 -35.65
C GLN A 3 -45.38 50.72 -34.82
N SER A 4 -45.90 49.63 -35.39
CA SER A 4 -46.16 48.37 -34.66
C SER A 4 -45.55 47.12 -35.31
N ARG A 5 -44.58 47.25 -36.22
CA ARG A 5 -43.96 46.09 -36.92
C ARG A 5 -42.51 45.79 -36.55
N THR A 6 -41.83 46.63 -35.77
CA THR A 6 -40.40 46.43 -35.47
C THR A 6 -40.13 45.71 -34.14
N LEU A 7 -41.13 45.54 -33.26
CA LEU A 7 -40.95 44.85 -31.98
C LEU A 7 -41.13 43.32 -32.03
N PHE A 8 -41.69 42.78 -33.11
CA PHE A 8 -42.00 41.34 -33.20
C PHE A 8 -40.85 40.50 -33.78
N VAL A 9 -39.86 41.11 -34.42
CA VAL A 9 -38.73 40.40 -35.04
C VAL A 9 -37.55 40.24 -34.05
N THR A 10 -37.40 41.14 -33.07
CA THR A 10 -36.36 41.03 -32.05
C THR A 10 -36.71 40.01 -30.95
N LEU A 11 -38.00 39.75 -30.71
CA LEU A 11 -38.44 38.74 -29.73
C LEU A 11 -38.33 37.30 -30.28
N LEU A 12 -38.31 37.10 -31.60
CA LEU A 12 -38.19 35.77 -32.21
C LEU A 12 -36.75 35.27 -32.34
N LEU A 13 -35.75 36.16 -32.25
CA LEU A 13 -34.32 35.83 -32.30
C LEU A 13 -33.70 35.56 -30.92
N LEU A 14 -34.42 35.84 -29.83
CA LEU A 14 -34.04 35.49 -28.46
C LEU A 14 -34.60 34.13 -27.99
N LEU A 15 -35.43 33.47 -28.82
CA LEU A 15 -36.06 32.18 -28.49
C LEU A 15 -35.37 30.95 -29.09
N THR A 16 -34.31 31.10 -29.89
CA THR A 16 -33.60 29.99 -30.56
C THR A 16 -32.23 29.63 -29.99
N CYS A 17 -31.77 30.29 -28.92
CA CYS A 17 -30.46 30.00 -28.31
C CYS A 17 -30.52 29.32 -26.92
N CYS A 18 -31.67 28.73 -26.57
CA CYS A 18 -31.76 27.78 -25.45
C CYS A 18 -31.60 26.35 -25.97
N THR A 19 -30.41 26.01 -26.48
CA THR A 19 -29.97 24.62 -26.47
C THR A 19 -29.73 24.26 -25.01
N THR A 20 -30.80 23.80 -24.36
CA THR A 20 -30.68 23.06 -23.12
C THR A 20 -29.80 21.86 -23.41
N SER A 21 -28.52 21.95 -23.05
CA SER A 21 -27.70 20.78 -22.84
C SER A 21 -28.44 19.98 -21.77
N LYS A 22 -29.24 19.01 -22.19
CA LYS A 22 -29.81 18.01 -21.30
C LYS A 22 -28.60 17.30 -20.70
N ALA A 23 -28.21 17.72 -19.49
CA ALA A 23 -27.40 16.90 -18.63
C ALA A 23 -28.07 15.53 -18.59
N GLN A 24 -27.40 14.54 -19.19
CA GLN A 24 -27.92 13.18 -19.27
C GLN A 24 -28.06 12.69 -17.84
N ALA A 25 -29.31 12.53 -17.37
CA ALA A 25 -29.59 11.95 -16.08
C ALA A 25 -28.88 10.60 -15.97
N PRO A 26 -28.39 10.19 -14.78
CA PRO A 26 -27.79 8.87 -14.61
C PRO A 26 -28.74 7.82 -15.16
N SER A 27 -28.34 7.17 -16.25
CA SER A 27 -29.17 6.18 -16.92
C SER A 27 -29.41 5.04 -15.94
N LEU A 28 -30.69 4.71 -15.71
CA LEU A 28 -31.09 3.46 -15.06
C LEU A 28 -30.33 2.28 -15.69
N PRO A 29 -30.10 1.18 -14.94
CA PRO A 29 -29.42 0.02 -15.48
C PRO A 29 -30.10 -0.41 -16.79
N ASP A 30 -29.41 -0.22 -17.91
CA ASP A 30 -29.86 -0.75 -19.19
C ASP A 30 -29.91 -2.29 -19.07
N ALA A 31 -30.77 -2.95 -19.86
CA ALA A 31 -30.93 -4.42 -19.81
C ALA A 31 -29.60 -5.16 -19.96
N SER A 32 -28.62 -4.52 -20.61
CA SER A 32 -27.23 -4.96 -20.77
C SER A 32 -26.42 -5.09 -19.47
N THR A 33 -26.79 -4.40 -18.39
CA THR A 33 -26.04 -4.37 -17.10
C THR A 33 -26.68 -5.20 -15.98
N ALA A 34 -27.90 -5.72 -16.18
CA ALA A 34 -28.60 -6.52 -15.16
C ALA A 34 -27.85 -7.82 -14.75
N PRO A 35 -27.19 -8.58 -15.66
CA PRO A 35 -26.40 -9.75 -15.28
C PRO A 35 -25.22 -9.38 -14.38
N LEU A 36 -24.48 -8.31 -14.75
CA LEU A 36 -23.37 -7.78 -13.95
C LEU A 36 -23.82 -7.45 -12.53
N MET A 37 -24.95 -6.76 -12.38
CA MET A 37 -25.47 -6.37 -11.07
C MET A 37 -25.89 -7.58 -10.21
N THR A 38 -26.33 -8.66 -10.84
CA THR A 38 -26.68 -9.90 -10.14
C THR A 38 -25.44 -10.59 -9.61
N GLU A 39 -24.40 -10.74 -10.43
CA GLU A 39 -23.12 -11.32 -10.02
C GLU A 39 -22.44 -10.49 -8.93
N LEU A 40 -22.45 -9.15 -9.05
CA LEU A 40 -21.92 -8.26 -8.03
C LEU A 40 -22.61 -8.46 -6.67
N LYS A 41 -23.94 -8.58 -6.65
CA LYS A 41 -24.69 -8.86 -5.40
C LYS A 41 -24.30 -10.20 -4.78
N GLN A 42 -24.08 -11.23 -5.59
CA GLN A 42 -23.64 -12.55 -5.10
C GLN A 42 -22.24 -12.47 -4.48
N VAL A 43 -21.32 -11.77 -5.14
CA VAL A 43 -19.97 -11.52 -4.60
C VAL A 43 -20.04 -10.71 -3.32
N MET A 44 -20.85 -9.65 -3.26
CA MET A 44 -21.03 -8.87 -2.03
C MET A 44 -21.53 -9.71 -0.86
N GLN A 45 -22.46 -10.66 -1.10
CA GLN A 45 -22.94 -11.57 -0.06
C GLN A 45 -21.84 -12.52 0.42
N LYS A 46 -21.08 -13.10 -0.52
CA LYS A 46 -20.00 -14.05 -0.24
C LYS A 46 -18.83 -13.39 0.51
N GLU A 47 -18.45 -12.19 0.09
CA GLU A 47 -17.31 -11.44 0.64
C GLU A 47 -17.72 -10.50 1.79
N HIS A 48 -18.98 -10.57 2.23
CA HIS A 48 -19.55 -9.77 3.33
C HIS A 48 -19.32 -8.25 3.15
N LEU A 49 -19.70 -7.73 1.99
CA LEU A 49 -19.59 -6.31 1.66
C LEU A 49 -20.91 -5.58 2.02
N PRO A 50 -20.91 -4.61 2.95
CA PRO A 50 -22.13 -3.93 3.37
C PRO A 50 -22.66 -3.03 2.25
N GLY A 51 -21.77 -2.26 1.61
CA GLY A 51 -22.07 -1.39 0.49
C GLY A 51 -20.97 -1.37 -0.56
N LEU A 52 -21.35 -0.99 -1.79
CA LEU A 52 -20.46 -0.92 -2.94
C LEU A 52 -20.83 0.26 -3.84
N MET A 53 -19.86 1.13 -4.09
CA MET A 53 -19.86 2.14 -5.14
C MET A 53 -19.27 1.52 -6.41
N VAL A 54 -19.93 1.65 -7.56
CA VAL A 54 -19.43 1.14 -8.85
C VAL A 54 -19.62 2.18 -9.94
N SER A 55 -18.55 2.45 -10.69
CA SER A 55 -18.56 3.27 -11.90
C SER A 55 -17.85 2.54 -13.02
N ILE A 56 -18.43 2.54 -14.21
CA ILE A 56 -17.87 1.89 -15.41
C ILE A 56 -18.01 2.84 -16.60
N VAL A 57 -16.95 2.96 -17.38
CA VAL A 57 -16.87 3.77 -18.59
C VAL A 57 -16.32 2.94 -19.74
N LYS A 58 -17.03 2.94 -20.86
CA LYS A 58 -16.55 2.47 -22.17
C LYS A 58 -16.61 3.64 -23.14
N ARG A 59 -15.55 3.83 -23.95
CA ARG A 59 -15.40 4.97 -24.87
C ARG A 59 -16.63 5.21 -25.75
N ASP A 60 -17.25 4.13 -26.24
CA ASP A 60 -18.16 4.22 -27.38
C ASP A 60 -19.66 4.19 -27.03
N SER A 61 -20.08 3.98 -25.77
CA SER A 61 -21.53 3.96 -25.45
C SER A 61 -21.92 3.75 -23.99
N LEU A 62 -21.12 3.05 -23.18
CA LEU A 62 -21.55 2.63 -21.84
C LEU A 62 -20.97 3.54 -20.76
N PHE A 63 -21.85 4.25 -20.06
CA PHE A 63 -21.55 4.88 -18.78
C PHE A 63 -22.51 4.31 -17.75
N PHE A 64 -21.96 3.79 -16.67
CA PHE A 64 -22.74 3.19 -15.60
C PHE A 64 -22.19 3.67 -14.27
N SER A 65 -23.06 4.20 -13.41
CA SER A 65 -22.73 4.58 -12.04
C SER A 65 -23.85 4.10 -11.13
N ALA A 66 -23.51 3.27 -10.15
CA ALA A 66 -24.48 2.70 -9.24
C ALA A 66 -23.94 2.55 -7.82
N GLY A 67 -24.90 2.46 -6.90
CA GLY A 67 -24.70 2.02 -5.53
C GLY A 67 -25.38 0.68 -5.30
N LEU A 68 -24.76 -0.18 -4.50
CA LEU A 68 -25.32 -1.45 -4.03
C LEU A 68 -25.17 -1.54 -2.52
N GLY A 69 -26.10 -2.22 -1.86
CA GLY A 69 -26.05 -2.46 -0.41
C GLY A 69 -26.37 -1.21 0.42
N TYR A 70 -25.63 -1.01 1.50
CA TYR A 70 -25.88 -0.01 2.53
C TYR A 70 -24.65 0.88 2.77
N ALA A 71 -24.88 2.19 2.69
CA ALA A 71 -23.94 3.22 3.13
C ALA A 71 -23.91 3.30 4.67
N ASP A 72 -25.02 2.95 5.31
CA ASP A 72 -25.18 2.84 6.76
C ASP A 72 -26.02 1.60 7.06
N VAL A 73 -25.41 0.60 7.69
CA VAL A 73 -26.07 -0.67 8.04
C VAL A 73 -27.09 -0.47 9.16
N GLU A 74 -26.80 0.40 10.13
CA GLU A 74 -27.66 0.63 11.29
C GLU A 74 -28.93 1.40 10.89
N GLN A 75 -28.76 2.46 10.10
CA GLN A 75 -29.87 3.28 9.60
C GLN A 75 -30.51 2.73 8.32
N GLN A 76 -30.03 1.59 7.82
CA GLN A 76 -30.44 0.99 6.54
C GLN A 76 -30.39 1.96 5.34
N ARG A 77 -29.52 2.97 5.39
CA ARG A 77 -29.34 3.93 4.29
C ARG A 77 -28.66 3.24 3.12
N ARG A 78 -29.32 3.21 1.96
CA ARG A 78 -28.80 2.58 0.75
C ARG A 78 -27.62 3.37 0.17
N VAL A 79 -26.70 2.66 -0.47
CA VAL A 79 -25.73 3.30 -1.36
C VAL A 79 -26.44 3.71 -2.65
N ASP A 80 -26.21 4.93 -3.09
CA ASP A 80 -26.61 5.46 -4.40
C ASP A 80 -25.40 6.03 -5.16
N ALA A 81 -25.64 6.61 -6.35
CA ALA A 81 -24.58 7.16 -7.19
C ALA A 81 -23.94 8.46 -6.64
N HIS A 82 -24.49 9.03 -5.57
CA HIS A 82 -24.05 10.27 -4.91
C HIS A 82 -23.50 10.03 -3.50
N THR A 83 -23.57 8.80 -3.00
CA THR A 83 -22.98 8.40 -1.73
C THR A 83 -21.46 8.58 -1.82
N GLN A 84 -20.89 9.23 -0.82
CA GLN A 84 -19.47 9.56 -0.76
C GLN A 84 -18.68 8.46 -0.05
N PHE A 85 -17.61 8.00 -0.68
CA PHE A 85 -16.68 7.01 -0.15
C PHE A 85 -15.29 7.61 -0.04
N HIS A 86 -14.56 7.26 1.02
CA HIS A 86 -13.12 7.49 1.09
C HIS A 86 -12.42 6.57 0.10
N LEU A 87 -11.63 7.16 -0.80
CA LEU A 87 -10.88 6.44 -1.83
C LEU A 87 -9.40 6.24 -1.48
N ALA A 88 -9.00 6.66 -0.27
CA ALA A 88 -7.68 6.47 0.29
C ALA A 88 -6.57 6.82 -0.70
N SER A 89 -5.65 5.89 -0.98
CA SER A 89 -4.45 6.17 -1.79
C SER A 89 -4.70 6.53 -3.25
N ILE A 90 -5.93 6.44 -3.78
CA ILE A 90 -6.28 7.04 -5.09
C ILE A 90 -6.01 8.56 -5.10
N THR A 91 -6.00 9.21 -3.93
CA THR A 91 -5.55 10.61 -3.71
C THR A 91 -4.21 10.91 -4.40
N LYS A 92 -3.28 9.97 -4.38
CA LYS A 92 -1.93 10.14 -4.95
C LYS A 92 -1.97 10.42 -6.44
N PHE A 93 -2.91 9.82 -7.16
CA PHE A 93 -3.05 10.07 -8.59
C PHE A 93 -3.49 11.51 -8.86
N PHE A 94 -4.38 12.07 -8.03
CA PHE A 94 -4.81 13.47 -8.12
C PHE A 94 -3.67 14.44 -7.75
N VAL A 95 -2.90 14.14 -6.70
CA VAL A 95 -1.72 14.94 -6.32
C VAL A 95 -0.67 14.92 -7.43
N ALA A 96 -0.40 13.76 -8.03
CA ALA A 96 0.53 13.63 -9.15
C ALA A 96 0.05 14.42 -10.39
N MET A 97 -1.25 14.43 -10.70
CA MET A 97 -1.78 15.28 -11.77
C MET A 97 -1.63 16.78 -11.47
N GLY A 98 -1.80 17.20 -10.21
CA GLY A 98 -1.52 18.58 -9.81
C GLY A 98 -0.06 18.97 -10.00
N ILE A 99 0.87 18.06 -9.67
CA ILE A 99 2.30 18.28 -9.93
C ILE A 99 2.56 18.35 -11.44
N GLN A 100 1.94 17.46 -12.21
CA GLN A 100 2.05 17.46 -13.67
C GLN A 100 1.52 18.75 -14.31
N LYS A 101 0.46 19.35 -13.75
CA LYS A 101 -0.04 20.68 -14.15
C LYS A 101 1.01 21.78 -13.95
N LEU A 102 1.74 21.75 -12.83
CA LEU A 102 2.83 22.69 -12.57
C LEU A 102 4.03 22.45 -13.51
N ILE A 103 4.32 21.19 -13.85
CA ILE A 103 5.36 20.82 -14.82
C ILE A 103 4.99 21.32 -16.22
N ALA A 104 3.74 21.09 -16.66
CA ALA A 104 3.24 21.58 -17.94
C ALA A 104 3.28 23.12 -18.04
N ALA A 105 3.10 23.81 -16.92
CA ALA A 105 3.24 25.26 -16.82
C ALA A 105 4.70 25.76 -16.69
N GLY A 106 5.70 24.86 -16.75
CA GLY A 106 7.12 25.20 -16.63
C GLY A 106 7.57 25.64 -15.23
N LYS A 107 6.76 25.40 -14.19
CA LYS A 107 7.06 25.79 -12.80
C LYS A 107 7.86 24.75 -12.03
N LEU A 108 7.86 23.51 -12.50
CA LEU A 108 8.58 22.37 -11.92
C LEU A 108 9.14 21.50 -13.03
N HIS A 109 10.19 20.74 -12.72
CA HIS A 109 10.72 19.67 -13.56
C HIS A 109 10.90 18.39 -12.76
N LEU A 110 10.69 17.23 -13.41
CA LEU A 110 10.84 15.91 -12.80
C LEU A 110 12.23 15.71 -12.15
N ASN A 111 13.26 16.32 -12.72
CA ASN A 111 14.64 16.20 -12.26
C ASN A 111 15.03 17.24 -11.20
N ASP A 112 14.14 18.13 -10.79
CA ASP A 112 14.45 19.12 -9.76
C ASP A 112 14.83 18.44 -8.44
N ARG A 113 15.90 18.93 -7.81
CA ARG A 113 16.40 18.38 -6.54
C ARG A 113 15.53 18.87 -5.39
N LEU A 114 15.11 17.96 -4.51
CA LEU A 114 14.27 18.29 -3.37
C LEU A 114 14.92 19.33 -2.46
N ARG A 115 16.23 19.24 -2.22
CA ARG A 115 16.99 20.22 -1.42
C ARG A 115 16.91 21.65 -1.97
N VAL A 116 16.77 21.80 -3.29
CA VAL A 116 16.65 23.11 -3.95
C VAL A 116 15.21 23.62 -3.89
N LEU A 117 14.24 22.75 -4.17
CA LEU A 117 12.81 23.09 -4.14
C LEU A 117 12.33 23.46 -2.73
N ALA A 118 12.79 22.73 -1.72
CA ALA A 118 12.33 22.85 -0.33
C ALA A 118 13.47 22.54 0.66
N PRO A 119 14.46 23.44 0.81
CA PRO A 119 15.58 23.26 1.74
C PRO A 119 15.15 23.08 3.20
N GLU A 120 13.98 23.59 3.57
CA GLU A 120 13.39 23.50 4.90
C GLU A 120 12.86 22.11 5.29
N ILE A 121 12.79 21.15 4.36
CA ILE A 121 12.34 19.78 4.65
C ILE A 121 13.46 19.00 5.34
N PRO A 122 13.22 18.46 6.55
CA PRO A 122 14.21 17.69 7.29
C PRO A 122 14.27 16.25 6.76
N TYR A 123 15.00 16.05 5.65
CA TYR A 123 15.29 14.71 5.14
C TYR A 123 16.80 14.43 5.14
N THR A 124 17.15 13.15 5.29
CA THR A 124 18.53 12.67 5.27
C THR A 124 18.76 11.73 4.09
N ASN A 125 19.88 11.93 3.39
CA ASN A 125 20.28 11.12 2.25
C ASN A 125 21.81 10.97 2.24
N PRO A 126 22.36 9.79 2.61
CA PRO A 126 23.80 9.54 2.57
C PRO A 126 24.45 9.72 1.19
N TRP A 127 23.66 9.70 0.12
CA TRP A 127 24.12 9.80 -1.26
C TRP A 127 23.81 11.14 -1.92
N GLU A 128 23.51 12.20 -1.16
CA GLU A 128 23.02 13.48 -1.71
C GLU A 128 23.90 14.08 -2.83
N SER A 129 25.23 13.88 -2.76
CA SER A 129 26.17 14.37 -3.77
C SER A 129 26.09 13.65 -5.13
N THR A 130 25.70 12.37 -5.13
CA THR A 130 25.69 11.52 -6.33
C THR A 130 24.27 11.15 -6.78
N HIS A 131 23.39 10.92 -5.82
CA HIS A 131 21.99 10.50 -5.99
C HIS A 131 21.08 11.40 -5.13
N PRO A 132 20.95 12.70 -5.44
CA PRO A 132 20.04 13.58 -4.72
C PRO A 132 18.59 13.08 -4.86
N VAL A 133 17.77 13.32 -3.84
CA VAL A 133 16.32 13.11 -3.96
C VAL A 133 15.77 14.13 -4.96
N ARG A 134 14.97 13.68 -5.92
CA ARG A 134 14.37 14.50 -6.98
C ARG A 134 12.84 14.39 -6.95
N LEU A 135 12.16 15.33 -7.60
CA LEU A 135 10.70 15.32 -7.70
C LEU A 135 10.14 13.99 -8.23
N VAL A 136 10.75 13.44 -9.29
CA VAL A 136 10.38 12.13 -9.86
C VAL A 136 10.51 10.98 -8.85
N HIS A 137 11.49 11.04 -7.94
CA HIS A 137 11.67 9.99 -6.93
C HIS A 137 10.54 9.97 -5.91
N LEU A 138 9.92 11.11 -5.62
CA LEU A 138 8.75 11.18 -4.75
C LEU A 138 7.50 10.64 -5.47
N LEU A 139 7.32 11.00 -6.74
CA LEU A 139 6.19 10.55 -7.56
C LEU A 139 6.19 9.03 -7.76
N GLU A 140 7.37 8.44 -7.97
CA GLU A 140 7.55 7.00 -8.25
C GLU A 140 7.83 6.13 -7.02
N HIS A 141 7.82 6.72 -5.81
CA HIS A 141 8.22 6.03 -4.57
C HIS A 141 9.64 5.44 -4.61
N THR A 142 10.60 6.12 -5.23
CA THR A 142 12.00 5.68 -5.32
C THR A 142 12.96 6.55 -4.53
N ALA A 143 12.47 7.44 -3.66
CA ALA A 143 13.30 8.26 -2.78
C ALA A 143 14.03 7.45 -1.69
N GLY A 144 13.59 6.21 -1.42
CA GLY A 144 14.16 5.36 -0.37
C GLY A 144 13.61 5.63 1.04
N PHE A 145 12.58 6.48 1.15
CA PHE A 145 11.90 6.81 2.39
C PHE A 145 11.07 5.64 2.95
N GLU A 146 10.84 5.66 4.25
CA GLU A 146 9.97 4.72 4.94
C GLU A 146 8.49 5.12 4.78
N ASP A 147 7.59 4.18 5.06
CA ASP A 147 6.16 4.47 5.20
C ASP A 147 5.84 4.95 6.62
N ILE A 148 4.59 5.38 6.83
CA ILE A 148 4.14 6.00 8.10
C ILE A 148 4.29 5.05 9.30
N GLU A 149 4.82 5.58 10.40
CA GLU A 149 4.83 4.94 11.72
C GLU A 149 3.41 4.64 12.23
N LEU A 150 3.24 3.54 12.95
CA LEU A 150 1.93 3.11 13.45
C LEU A 150 1.23 4.20 14.29
N SER A 151 1.97 4.88 15.16
CA SER A 151 1.48 5.98 16.02
C SER A 151 1.04 7.24 15.26
N ARG A 152 1.39 7.35 13.97
CA ARG A 152 1.10 8.50 13.11
C ARG A 152 0.18 8.16 11.94
N MET A 153 -0.31 6.92 11.87
CA MET A 153 -1.14 6.45 10.77
C MET A 153 -2.47 7.21 10.68
N VAL A 154 -3.02 7.57 11.85
CA VAL A 154 -4.30 8.28 11.99
C VAL A 154 -4.14 9.51 12.87
N HIS A 155 -4.93 10.56 12.62
CA HIS A 155 -5.03 11.74 13.49
C HIS A 155 -6.39 11.81 14.18
N THR A 156 -6.38 11.89 15.51
CA THR A 156 -7.59 11.91 16.35
C THR A 156 -8.03 13.32 16.73
N SER A 157 -7.15 14.32 16.61
CA SER A 157 -7.42 15.71 16.98
C SER A 157 -8.42 16.42 16.07
N ARG A 158 -8.68 15.86 14.87
CA ARG A 158 -9.48 16.49 13.79
C ARG A 158 -8.99 17.88 13.38
N LEU A 159 -7.75 18.21 13.71
CA LEU A 159 -7.06 19.42 13.30
C LEU A 159 -6.00 19.03 12.26
N PRO A 160 -6.24 19.28 10.96
CA PRO A 160 -5.30 18.90 9.94
C PRO A 160 -4.01 19.69 10.09
N LEU A 161 -2.87 18.99 10.08
CA LEU A 161 -1.58 19.65 9.90
C LEU A 161 -1.52 20.28 8.50
N LYS A 162 -0.85 21.42 8.40
CA LYS A 162 -0.75 22.22 7.17
C LYS A 162 0.69 22.60 6.90
N GLY A 163 1.00 22.95 5.65
CA GLY A 163 2.31 23.46 5.29
C GLY A 163 3.45 22.53 5.69
N ILE A 164 4.56 23.14 6.09
CA ILE A 164 5.79 22.45 6.46
C ILE A 164 5.65 21.63 7.75
N GLU A 165 4.82 22.07 8.71
CA GLU A 165 4.60 21.37 9.98
C GLU A 165 4.06 19.95 9.75
N ALA A 166 3.22 19.77 8.73
CA ALA A 166 2.72 18.46 8.35
C ALA A 166 3.82 17.52 7.87
N VAL A 167 4.80 18.03 7.12
CA VAL A 167 5.96 17.25 6.64
C VAL A 167 6.93 16.95 7.79
N GLN A 168 7.18 17.93 8.66
CA GLN A 168 8.01 17.74 9.86
C GLN A 168 7.42 16.69 10.79
N SER A 169 6.09 16.55 10.83
CA SER A 169 5.44 15.50 11.62
C SER A 169 5.77 14.06 11.18
N VAL A 170 6.37 13.87 10.02
CA VAL A 170 6.79 12.54 9.50
C VAL A 170 8.29 12.50 9.19
N GLU A 171 9.10 13.39 9.78
CA GLU A 171 10.54 13.51 9.51
C GLU A 171 11.31 12.20 9.72
N HIS A 172 10.91 11.37 10.70
CA HIS A 172 11.55 10.08 10.96
C HIS A 172 11.46 9.11 9.77
N SER A 173 10.43 9.25 8.93
CA SER A 173 10.28 8.45 7.72
C SER A 173 11.07 9.01 6.52
N LEU A 174 11.59 10.24 6.60
CA LEU A 174 12.29 10.94 5.51
C LEU A 174 13.81 10.65 5.52
N HIS A 175 14.16 9.38 5.71
CA HIS A 175 15.52 8.87 5.60
C HIS A 175 15.65 7.97 4.37
N ALA A 176 16.54 8.32 3.43
CA ALA A 176 16.81 7.48 2.28
C ALA A 176 17.68 6.28 2.70
N ARG A 177 17.11 5.07 2.63
CA ARG A 177 17.79 3.81 3.02
C ARG A 177 18.65 3.18 1.93
N TRP A 178 18.47 3.62 0.69
CA TRP A 178 19.28 3.26 -0.47
C TRP A 178 19.35 4.46 -1.41
N LYS A 179 20.23 4.38 -2.40
CA LYS A 179 20.40 5.42 -3.41
C LYS A 179 19.05 5.79 -4.05
N PRO A 180 18.61 7.05 -3.95
CA PRO A 180 17.37 7.50 -4.59
C PRO A 180 17.36 7.21 -6.09
N GLY A 181 16.20 6.78 -6.58
CA GLY A 181 15.98 6.46 -7.98
C GLY A 181 16.47 5.09 -8.41
N GLN A 182 16.78 4.16 -7.50
CA GLN A 182 17.14 2.78 -7.87
C GLN A 182 16.02 1.76 -7.57
N ILE A 183 15.46 1.81 -6.36
CA ILE A 183 14.52 0.78 -5.87
C ILE A 183 13.22 1.45 -5.43
N MET A 184 12.08 0.92 -5.89
CA MET A 184 10.76 1.37 -5.48
C MET A 184 10.39 0.80 -4.11
N SER A 185 9.96 1.66 -3.20
CA SER A 185 9.33 1.30 -1.94
C SER A 185 8.27 2.32 -1.59
N TYR A 186 7.00 1.90 -1.66
CA TYR A 186 5.85 2.75 -1.37
C TYR A 186 6.00 3.54 -0.05
N SER A 187 5.81 4.86 -0.11
CA SER A 187 5.95 5.78 1.01
C SER A 187 4.87 6.85 0.97
N ASN A 188 3.95 6.82 1.94
CA ASN A 188 2.98 7.91 2.11
C ASN A 188 3.66 9.26 2.44
N PRO A 189 4.71 9.34 3.29
CA PRO A 189 5.42 10.59 3.57
C PRO A 189 5.98 11.28 2.32
N GLY A 190 6.44 10.51 1.32
CA GLY A 190 6.87 11.08 0.03
C GLY A 190 5.75 11.88 -0.68
N TYR A 191 4.49 11.42 -0.58
CA TYR A 191 3.34 12.15 -1.12
C TYR A 191 2.88 13.32 -0.24
N MET A 192 3.17 13.29 1.07
CA MET A 192 2.97 14.47 1.92
C MET A 192 3.92 15.59 1.53
N VAL A 193 5.18 15.27 1.18
CA VAL A 193 6.13 16.22 0.59
C VAL A 193 5.58 16.77 -0.73
N LEU A 194 5.05 15.94 -1.63
CA LEU A 194 4.42 16.41 -2.87
C LEU A 194 3.24 17.35 -2.61
N GLY A 195 2.39 17.05 -1.63
CA GLY A 195 1.33 17.95 -1.18
C GLY A 195 1.88 19.31 -0.75
N TYR A 196 2.97 19.34 0.03
CA TYR A 196 3.61 20.60 0.42
C TYR A 196 4.23 21.34 -0.76
N LEU A 197 4.83 20.65 -1.73
CA LEU A 197 5.37 21.28 -2.94
C LEU A 197 4.26 21.92 -3.80
N LEU A 198 3.06 21.30 -3.87
CA LEU A 198 1.90 21.95 -4.46
C LEU A 198 1.58 23.28 -3.76
N GLU A 199 1.58 23.29 -2.42
CA GLU A 199 1.33 24.52 -1.65
C GLU A 199 2.36 25.61 -1.94
N LYS A 200 3.63 25.24 -1.85
CA LYS A 200 4.75 26.16 -1.99
C LYS A 200 4.80 26.80 -3.39
N VAL A 201 4.58 26.01 -4.44
CA VAL A 201 4.71 26.50 -5.84
C VAL A 201 3.44 27.19 -6.33
N SER A 202 2.26 26.74 -5.88
CA SER A 202 0.99 27.37 -6.28
C SER A 202 0.64 28.61 -5.45
N GLY A 203 1.14 28.71 -4.22
CA GLY A 203 0.73 29.73 -3.25
C GLY A 203 -0.65 29.47 -2.62
N MET A 204 -1.24 28.30 -2.83
CA MET A 204 -2.57 27.91 -2.34
C MET A 204 -2.48 26.63 -1.51
N PRO A 205 -3.39 26.38 -0.54
CA PRO A 205 -3.50 25.06 0.07
C PRO A 205 -3.66 23.97 -1.00
N TRP A 206 -2.97 22.83 -0.85
CA TRP A 206 -2.82 21.87 -1.96
C TRP A 206 -4.16 21.34 -2.43
N ASN A 207 -5.10 21.14 -1.50
CA ASN A 207 -6.44 20.67 -1.79
C ASN A 207 -7.28 21.71 -2.52
N HIS A 208 -7.08 23.01 -2.25
CA HIS A 208 -7.74 24.09 -3.00
C HIS A 208 -7.14 24.21 -4.41
N TYR A 209 -5.83 24.06 -4.55
CA TYR A 209 -5.18 24.03 -5.86
C TYR A 209 -5.74 22.90 -6.72
N LEU A 210 -5.83 21.67 -6.19
CA LEU A 210 -6.40 20.53 -6.93
C LEU A 210 -7.89 20.71 -7.24
N ASP A 211 -8.67 21.29 -6.34
CA ASP A 211 -10.07 21.63 -6.61
C ASP A 211 -10.17 22.57 -7.83
N GLN A 212 -9.41 23.67 -7.82
CA GLN A 212 -9.43 24.68 -8.88
C GLN A 212 -8.94 24.15 -10.23
N VAL A 213 -7.87 23.34 -10.26
CA VAL A 213 -7.22 22.96 -11.54
C VAL A 213 -7.63 21.59 -12.07
N LEU A 214 -8.34 20.79 -11.27
CA LEU A 214 -8.81 19.44 -11.64
C LEU A 214 -10.31 19.25 -11.39
N LEU A 215 -10.77 19.39 -10.15
CA LEU A 215 -12.14 18.98 -9.78
C LEU A 215 -13.20 19.89 -10.43
N GLN A 216 -13.07 21.20 -10.29
CA GLN A 216 -14.00 22.18 -10.88
C GLN A 216 -14.06 22.09 -12.41
N PRO A 217 -12.92 22.05 -13.15
CA PRO A 217 -12.94 21.86 -14.60
C PRO A 217 -13.60 20.55 -15.05
N LEU A 218 -13.47 19.46 -14.27
CA LEU A 218 -14.12 18.18 -14.54
C LEU A 218 -15.55 18.10 -14.01
N LYS A 219 -16.04 19.17 -13.37
CA LYS A 219 -17.35 19.26 -12.71
C LYS A 219 -17.54 18.16 -11.68
N MET A 220 -16.52 17.83 -10.90
CA MET A 220 -16.55 16.80 -9.86
C MET A 220 -17.07 17.37 -8.53
N ASP A 221 -18.32 17.87 -8.55
CA ASP A 221 -18.88 18.74 -7.51
C ASP A 221 -19.09 18.08 -6.14
N HIS A 222 -19.04 16.74 -6.08
CA HIS A 222 -19.15 15.95 -4.84
C HIS A 222 -17.85 15.22 -4.50
N THR A 223 -16.75 15.56 -5.17
CA THR A 223 -15.40 15.11 -4.82
C THR A 223 -14.72 16.16 -3.95
N LEU A 224 -14.06 15.73 -2.87
CA LEU A 224 -13.32 16.62 -1.99
C LEU A 224 -12.15 15.89 -1.31
N PHE A 225 -11.37 16.61 -0.52
CA PHE A 225 -10.28 16.07 0.28
C PHE A 225 -10.59 16.21 1.77
N ASP A 226 -10.98 15.13 2.43
CA ASP A 226 -11.27 15.11 3.86
C ASP A 226 -9.97 15.04 4.68
N ARG A 227 -9.59 16.18 5.23
CA ARG A 227 -8.38 16.33 6.03
C ARG A 227 -8.65 16.34 7.54
N ASP A 228 -9.91 16.46 7.95
CA ASP A 228 -10.29 16.64 9.36
C ASP A 228 -11.18 15.52 9.91
N GLY A 229 -11.53 14.52 9.08
CA GLY A 229 -12.34 13.37 9.49
C GLY A 229 -13.77 13.77 9.83
N LYS A 230 -14.30 14.80 9.18
CA LYS A 230 -15.66 15.28 9.43
C LYS A 230 -16.68 14.35 8.78
N LYS A 231 -17.61 13.86 9.60
CA LYS A 231 -18.79 13.15 9.09
C LYS A 231 -19.68 14.11 8.30
N LEU A 232 -19.82 13.90 7.00
CA LEU A 232 -20.79 14.58 6.16
C LEU A 232 -22.03 13.69 5.93
N PRO A 233 -23.22 14.27 5.69
CA PRO A 233 -24.46 13.50 5.55
C PRO A 233 -24.41 12.40 4.46
N LEU A 234 -23.65 12.62 3.39
CA LEU A 234 -23.55 11.69 2.25
C LEU A 234 -22.47 10.61 2.45
N TYR A 235 -21.68 10.65 3.52
CA TYR A 235 -20.60 9.70 3.74
C TYR A 235 -21.15 8.31 4.02
N ALA A 236 -20.58 7.29 3.37
CA ALA A 236 -20.72 5.93 3.84
C ALA A 236 -19.98 5.76 5.17
N ILE A 237 -20.51 4.92 6.04
CA ILE A 237 -19.83 4.49 7.27
C ILE A 237 -18.90 3.34 6.90
N GLY A 238 -17.63 3.43 7.30
CA GLY A 238 -16.66 2.34 7.13
C GLY A 238 -16.89 1.25 8.17
N TYR A 239 -16.76 -0.01 7.76
CA TYR A 239 -16.98 -1.16 8.64
C TYR A 239 -15.79 -2.13 8.67
N ASN A 240 -15.66 -2.87 9.77
CA ASN A 240 -15.00 -4.17 9.79
C ASN A 240 -16.06 -5.27 9.85
N PHE A 241 -15.80 -6.42 9.21
CA PHE A 241 -16.64 -7.60 9.38
C PHE A 241 -15.88 -8.66 10.16
N ASP A 242 -16.28 -8.86 11.41
CA ASP A 242 -15.73 -9.90 12.30
C ASP A 242 -16.87 -10.65 12.98
N THR A 243 -16.66 -11.94 13.31
CA THR A 243 -17.60 -12.80 14.05
C THR A 243 -19.07 -12.70 13.59
N LYS A 244 -19.27 -12.59 12.26
CA LYS A 244 -20.56 -12.51 11.55
C LYS A 244 -21.32 -11.17 11.65
N ALA A 245 -20.72 -10.11 12.18
CA ALA A 245 -21.36 -8.80 12.31
C ALA A 245 -20.51 -7.67 11.71
N PHE A 246 -21.19 -6.64 11.23
CA PHE A 246 -20.56 -5.38 10.83
C PHE A 246 -20.34 -4.49 12.05
N THR A 247 -19.09 -4.11 12.30
CA THR A 247 -18.72 -3.15 13.34
C THR A 247 -18.34 -1.84 12.68
N ALA A 248 -19.05 -0.75 12.99
CA ALA A 248 -18.72 0.57 12.48
C ALA A 248 -17.35 1.01 12.99
N LEU A 249 -16.51 1.49 12.09
CA LEU A 249 -15.19 2.01 12.42
C LEU A 249 -15.23 3.53 12.56
N PRO A 250 -14.42 4.12 13.47
CA PRO A 250 -14.30 5.56 13.55
C PRO A 250 -13.69 6.15 12.28
N LEU A 251 -14.17 7.33 11.90
CA LEU A 251 -13.55 8.13 10.85
C LEU A 251 -12.43 8.97 11.46
N TYR A 252 -11.21 8.77 10.97
CA TYR A 252 -10.03 9.52 11.40
C TYR A 252 -9.61 10.58 10.39
N GLY A 253 -8.90 11.60 10.86
CA GLY A 253 -8.14 12.46 9.97
C GLY A 253 -6.96 11.67 9.37
N PRO A 254 -6.62 11.88 8.09
CA PRO A 254 -5.47 11.24 7.46
C PRO A 254 -4.19 11.78 8.06
N SER A 255 -3.13 10.97 8.06
CA SER A 255 -1.77 11.35 8.45
C SER A 255 -1.22 12.57 7.71
N GLY A 256 -0.30 13.29 8.36
CA GLY A 256 0.35 14.49 7.83
C GLY A 256 -0.62 15.54 7.31
N ASN A 257 -0.46 15.97 6.05
CA ASN A 257 -1.32 16.96 5.40
C ASN A 257 -2.49 16.34 4.61
N GLY A 258 -2.64 15.02 4.61
CA GLY A 258 -3.69 14.29 3.90
C GLY A 258 -3.43 13.99 2.41
N ALA A 259 -2.38 14.55 1.81
CA ALA A 259 -2.10 14.40 0.37
C ALA A 259 -1.85 12.95 -0.09
N ALA A 260 -1.60 12.04 0.85
CA ALA A 260 -1.43 10.62 0.55
C ALA A 260 -2.75 9.82 0.52
N GLY A 261 -3.87 10.32 1.06
CA GLY A 261 -5.01 9.45 1.35
C GLY A 261 -6.38 10.08 1.62
N SER A 262 -6.57 11.38 1.44
CA SER A 262 -7.79 12.09 1.89
C SER A 262 -8.93 12.19 0.87
N LEU A 263 -8.79 11.67 -0.35
CA LEU A 263 -9.80 11.81 -1.40
C LEU A 263 -11.11 11.12 -1.00
N VAL A 264 -12.20 11.86 -1.13
CA VAL A 264 -13.57 11.38 -1.00
C VAL A 264 -14.31 11.68 -2.29
N SER A 265 -15.06 10.71 -2.82
CA SER A 265 -15.78 10.89 -4.07
C SER A 265 -17.03 10.02 -4.17
N THR A 266 -17.81 10.27 -5.21
CA THR A 266 -19.02 9.53 -5.58
C THR A 266 -18.80 8.71 -6.85
N ALA A 267 -19.72 7.79 -7.14
CA ALA A 267 -19.71 7.03 -8.39
C ALA A 267 -19.82 7.98 -9.60
N THR A 268 -20.70 8.98 -9.50
CA THR A 268 -20.97 9.95 -10.57
C THR A 268 -19.74 10.76 -10.94
N ASP A 269 -18.99 11.27 -9.96
CA ASP A 269 -17.81 12.08 -10.24
C ASP A 269 -16.62 11.25 -10.72
N MET A 270 -16.48 10.01 -10.23
CA MET A 270 -15.49 9.08 -10.78
C MET A 270 -15.74 8.76 -12.26
N THR A 271 -17.01 8.70 -12.70
CA THR A 271 -17.34 8.58 -14.13
C THR A 271 -16.81 9.77 -14.93
N LYS A 272 -16.93 11.00 -14.43
CA LYS A 272 -16.39 12.21 -15.09
C LYS A 272 -14.87 12.13 -15.21
N PHE A 273 -14.18 11.75 -14.12
CA PHE A 273 -12.74 11.59 -14.12
C PHE A 273 -12.26 10.52 -15.10
N MET A 274 -12.89 9.34 -15.09
CA MET A 274 -12.55 8.25 -15.99
C MET A 274 -12.81 8.57 -17.46
N ARG A 275 -13.86 9.34 -17.77
CA ARG A 275 -14.10 9.86 -19.12
C ARG A 275 -12.95 10.74 -19.59
N TYR A 276 -12.45 11.63 -18.73
CA TYR A 276 -11.25 12.41 -19.02
C TYR A 276 -10.03 11.50 -19.27
N LEU A 277 -9.79 10.50 -18.42
CA LEU A 277 -8.70 9.53 -18.61
C LEU A 277 -8.83 8.72 -19.90
N LEU A 278 -10.03 8.51 -20.43
CA LEU A 278 -10.24 7.83 -21.71
C LEU A 278 -10.37 8.77 -22.92
N LYS A 279 -10.30 10.09 -22.68
CA LYS A 279 -10.54 11.18 -23.63
C LYS A 279 -11.92 11.12 -24.30
N VAL A 280 -12.94 10.77 -23.52
CA VAL A 280 -14.31 10.61 -23.99
C VAL A 280 -15.04 11.95 -23.91
N HIS A 281 -15.22 12.60 -25.07
CA HIS A 281 -15.85 13.92 -25.24
C HIS A 281 -15.05 15.10 -24.66
N THR A 282 -13.73 15.15 -24.92
CA THR A 282 -12.94 16.35 -24.64
C THR A 282 -13.17 17.36 -25.77
N ASP A 283 -14.12 18.28 -25.59
CA ASP A 283 -14.05 19.56 -26.30
C ASP A 283 -12.73 20.23 -25.89
N SER A 284 -12.04 20.91 -26.82
CA SER A 284 -10.74 21.55 -26.54
C SER A 284 -10.74 22.45 -25.30
N ALA A 285 -11.90 22.99 -24.92
CA ALA A 285 -12.12 23.80 -23.72
C ALA A 285 -11.98 23.05 -22.38
N THR A 286 -11.98 21.71 -22.36
CA THR A 286 -11.86 20.87 -21.15
C THR A 286 -10.56 20.06 -21.08
N GLU A 287 -9.62 20.29 -21.99
CA GLU A 287 -8.31 19.63 -21.97
C GLU A 287 -7.46 20.14 -20.78
N LEU A 288 -7.38 19.34 -19.72
CA LEU A 288 -6.62 19.71 -18.52
C LEU A 288 -5.11 19.64 -18.72
N LEU A 289 -4.64 18.55 -19.32
CA LEU A 289 -3.23 18.32 -19.62
C LEU A 289 -3.14 17.92 -21.10
N PRO A 290 -2.17 18.45 -21.86
CA PRO A 290 -1.84 17.95 -23.18
C PRO A 290 -1.62 16.44 -23.16
N GLU A 291 -1.93 15.75 -24.27
CA GLU A 291 -1.71 14.31 -24.41
C GLU A 291 -0.31 13.86 -23.98
N ARG A 292 0.73 14.59 -24.41
CA ARG A 292 2.12 14.29 -24.05
C ARG A 292 2.30 14.21 -22.54
N ASP A 293 1.74 15.16 -21.80
CA ASP A 293 1.91 15.25 -20.36
C ASP A 293 1.08 14.19 -19.63
N GLN A 294 -0.04 13.75 -20.20
CA GLN A 294 -0.79 12.60 -19.70
C GLN A 294 -0.01 11.29 -19.89
N LEU A 295 0.59 11.08 -21.06
CA LEU A 295 1.40 9.89 -21.35
C LEU A 295 2.70 9.87 -20.52
N GLU A 296 3.28 11.03 -20.22
CA GLU A 296 4.44 11.12 -19.34
C GLU A 296 4.13 10.60 -17.93
N MET A 297 2.92 10.81 -17.41
CA MET A 297 2.51 10.24 -16.12
C MET A 297 2.49 8.72 -16.09
N GLU A 298 2.40 8.08 -17.25
CA GLU A 298 2.33 6.63 -17.40
C GLU A 298 3.72 5.99 -17.53
N ARG A 299 4.77 6.82 -17.68
CA ARG A 299 6.16 6.39 -17.84
C ARG A 299 6.85 6.20 -16.49
N ILE A 300 7.68 5.16 -16.41
CA ILE A 300 8.60 4.92 -15.30
C ILE A 300 9.97 5.46 -15.70
N HIS A 301 10.62 6.21 -14.83
CA HIS A 301 11.85 6.93 -15.09
C HIS A 301 13.03 6.40 -14.27
N SER A 302 12.81 6.12 -12.99
CA SER A 302 13.94 6.00 -12.06
C SER A 302 14.41 4.57 -11.85
N THR A 303 13.51 3.63 -11.55
CA THR A 303 13.86 2.27 -11.07
C THR A 303 14.89 1.54 -11.94
N LEU A 304 15.74 0.71 -11.31
CA LEU A 304 16.67 -0.18 -12.01
C LEU A 304 15.94 -1.09 -13.01
N ALA A 305 14.75 -1.58 -12.65
CA ALA A 305 13.94 -2.37 -13.56
C ALA A 305 13.57 -1.62 -14.84
N SER A 306 13.14 -0.36 -14.74
CA SER A 306 12.81 0.46 -15.90
C SER A 306 14.03 0.77 -16.77
N ARG A 307 15.18 1.04 -16.15
CA ARG A 307 16.46 1.20 -16.88
C ARG A 307 16.90 -0.08 -17.61
N ASN A 308 16.45 -1.24 -17.14
CA ASN A 308 16.63 -2.54 -17.80
C ASN A 308 15.46 -2.91 -18.75
N GLY A 309 14.59 -1.96 -19.10
CA GLY A 309 13.55 -2.11 -20.12
C GLY A 309 12.19 -2.62 -19.60
N LEU A 310 12.03 -2.85 -18.29
CA LEU A 310 10.71 -3.22 -17.74
C LEU A 310 9.83 -1.97 -17.57
N HIS A 311 8.75 -1.89 -18.34
CA HIS A 311 7.83 -0.74 -18.31
C HIS A 311 6.59 -0.95 -17.42
N THR A 312 6.48 -2.09 -16.75
CA THR A 312 5.40 -2.40 -15.81
C THR A 312 5.80 -2.03 -14.39
N GLY A 313 4.91 -1.38 -13.65
CA GLY A 313 5.14 -0.94 -12.28
C GLY A 313 4.56 0.43 -11.99
N TYR A 314 5.02 1.03 -10.90
CA TYR A 314 4.57 2.34 -10.42
C TYR A 314 5.27 3.46 -11.19
N ALA A 315 4.47 4.36 -11.76
CA ALA A 315 4.85 5.55 -12.53
C ALA A 315 4.51 6.82 -11.73
N LEU A 316 4.09 7.91 -12.38
CA LEU A 316 3.75 9.16 -11.67
C LEU A 316 2.34 9.08 -11.06
N GLY A 317 2.25 8.55 -9.84
CA GLY A 317 1.00 8.46 -9.06
C GLY A 317 -0.03 7.46 -9.57
N ASN A 318 0.38 6.57 -10.47
CA ASN A 318 -0.43 5.47 -10.99
C ASN A 318 0.50 4.31 -11.36
N GLU A 319 -0.05 3.11 -11.51
CA GLU A 319 0.72 1.91 -11.82
C GLU A 319 0.01 1.04 -12.86
N LEU A 320 0.80 0.32 -13.66
CA LEU A 320 0.30 -0.72 -14.57
C LEU A 320 0.28 -2.06 -13.83
N PHE A 321 -0.91 -2.63 -13.65
CA PHE A 321 -1.10 -3.87 -12.91
C PHE A 321 -0.88 -5.08 -13.83
N PRO A 322 0.05 -5.99 -13.50
CA PRO A 322 0.10 -7.27 -14.17
C PRO A 322 -1.14 -8.08 -13.80
N ASN A 323 -1.77 -8.68 -14.81
CA ASN A 323 -2.94 -9.51 -14.63
C ASN A 323 -2.95 -10.64 -15.66
N ASN A 324 -3.77 -11.65 -15.38
CA ASN A 324 -4.00 -12.81 -16.24
C ASN A 324 -5.26 -12.68 -17.11
N LYS A 325 -5.66 -11.44 -17.42
CA LYS A 325 -6.90 -11.14 -18.14
C LYS A 325 -6.58 -10.77 -19.58
N LYS A 326 -7.57 -10.26 -20.31
CA LYS A 326 -7.42 -9.90 -21.74
C LYS A 326 -6.84 -8.50 -21.95
N VAL A 327 -6.88 -7.65 -20.93
CA VAL A 327 -6.49 -6.24 -20.99
C VAL A 327 -5.71 -5.88 -19.72
N ALA A 328 -4.57 -5.21 -19.89
CA ALA A 328 -3.78 -4.70 -18.77
C ALA A 328 -4.36 -3.36 -18.32
N PHE A 329 -4.69 -3.23 -17.04
CA PHE A 329 -5.25 -2.00 -16.50
C PHE A 329 -4.18 -1.19 -15.78
N ARG A 330 -4.27 0.13 -15.94
CA ARG A 330 -3.47 1.12 -15.22
C ARG A 330 -4.36 1.87 -14.23
N GLY A 331 -3.80 2.32 -13.11
CA GLY A 331 -4.50 3.22 -12.22
C GLY A 331 -3.93 3.17 -10.81
N HIS A 332 -4.79 3.14 -9.80
CA HIS A 332 -4.35 3.10 -8.41
C HIS A 332 -5.40 2.42 -7.51
N ASN A 333 -4.96 1.76 -6.43
CA ASN A 333 -5.82 1.22 -5.39
C ASN A 333 -5.73 2.04 -4.09
N GLY A 334 -6.68 1.82 -3.18
CA GLY A 334 -6.80 2.53 -1.93
C GLY A 334 -7.28 1.56 -0.86
N LYS A 335 -6.66 1.67 0.31
CA LYS A 335 -7.17 1.07 1.54
C LYS A 335 -7.06 2.10 2.65
N GLY A 336 -8.17 2.36 3.31
CA GLY A 336 -8.30 3.20 4.49
C GLY A 336 -9.14 2.49 5.53
N GLU A 337 -9.41 3.15 6.66
CA GLU A 337 -10.15 2.59 7.77
C GLU A 337 -11.60 2.27 7.38
N GLY A 338 -11.88 0.99 7.14
CA GLY A 338 -13.20 0.54 6.71
C GLY A 338 -13.49 0.82 5.24
N PHE A 339 -12.48 1.07 4.41
CA PHE A 339 -12.66 1.30 2.98
C PHE A 339 -11.58 0.61 2.15
N SER A 340 -12.01 0.01 1.04
CA SER A 340 -11.15 -0.49 -0.04
C SER A 340 -11.67 0.07 -1.36
N SER A 341 -10.80 0.60 -2.22
CA SER A 341 -11.22 1.31 -3.44
C SER A 341 -10.22 1.16 -4.57
N TRP A 342 -10.66 0.82 -5.78
CA TRP A 342 -9.81 0.71 -6.98
C TRP A 342 -10.30 1.65 -8.08
N LEU A 343 -9.37 2.28 -8.79
CA LEU A 343 -9.65 3.08 -9.99
C LEU A 343 -8.70 2.61 -11.07
N PHE A 344 -9.23 2.03 -12.15
CA PHE A 344 -8.46 1.45 -13.24
C PHE A 344 -8.97 1.90 -14.61
N PHE A 345 -8.06 2.01 -15.57
CA PHE A 345 -8.35 2.38 -16.95
C PHE A 345 -7.36 1.72 -17.92
N ASN A 346 -7.78 1.59 -19.17
CA ASN A 346 -6.95 1.24 -20.31
C ASN A 346 -7.42 2.09 -21.51
N ARG A 347 -6.54 2.97 -22.00
CA ARG A 347 -6.88 3.90 -23.10
C ARG A 347 -7.01 3.20 -24.45
N GLU A 348 -6.23 2.17 -24.70
CA GLU A 348 -6.24 1.44 -25.98
C GLU A 348 -7.57 0.69 -26.15
N ALA A 349 -7.97 -0.07 -25.14
CA ALA A 349 -9.26 -0.77 -25.08
C ALA A 349 -10.45 0.17 -24.84
N GLY A 350 -10.21 1.42 -24.44
CA GLY A 350 -11.27 2.40 -24.15
C GLY A 350 -12.13 2.02 -22.94
N LEU A 351 -11.54 1.40 -21.92
CA LEU A 351 -12.22 0.86 -20.74
C LEU A 351 -11.73 1.52 -19.46
N ALA A 352 -12.62 1.86 -18.55
CA ALA A 352 -12.27 2.29 -17.20
C ALA A 352 -13.35 1.89 -16.20
N TYR A 353 -12.94 1.65 -14.96
CA TYR A 353 -13.87 1.44 -13.87
C TYR A 353 -13.29 1.95 -12.55
N ALA A 354 -14.19 2.36 -11.66
CA ALA A 354 -13.90 2.69 -10.28
C ALA A 354 -14.84 1.91 -9.38
N VAL A 355 -14.32 1.35 -8.30
CA VAL A 355 -15.11 0.58 -7.33
C VAL A 355 -14.64 0.87 -5.93
N SER A 356 -15.56 1.01 -4.99
CA SER A 356 -15.24 1.19 -3.57
C SER A 356 -16.23 0.47 -2.68
N THR A 357 -15.74 -0.22 -1.66
CA THR A 357 -16.57 -0.78 -0.60
C THR A 357 -16.27 -0.11 0.73
N ASN A 358 -17.28 0.05 1.57
CA ASN A 358 -17.17 0.58 2.93
C ASN A 358 -16.94 -0.56 3.94
N CYS A 359 -16.01 -1.46 3.61
CA CYS A 359 -15.53 -2.51 4.50
C CYS A 359 -14.04 -2.79 4.28
N ASN A 360 -13.35 -3.23 5.32
CA ASN A 360 -11.99 -3.79 5.24
C ASN A 360 -11.99 -5.14 4.50
N ALA A 361 -12.23 -5.13 3.20
CA ALA A 361 -12.39 -6.35 2.40
C ALA A 361 -11.49 -6.37 1.15
N ASN A 362 -11.33 -7.56 0.58
CA ASN A 362 -10.62 -7.77 -0.67
C ASN A 362 -11.56 -7.49 -1.86
N LEU A 363 -11.22 -6.51 -2.71
CA LEU A 363 -12.00 -6.18 -3.90
C LEU A 363 -11.69 -7.06 -5.12
N TRP A 364 -10.73 -7.97 -5.04
CA TRP A 364 -10.36 -8.83 -6.18
C TRP A 364 -11.54 -9.58 -6.81
N PRO A 365 -12.42 -10.26 -6.05
CA PRO A 365 -13.58 -10.95 -6.62
C PRO A 365 -14.53 -10.00 -7.37
N VAL A 366 -14.72 -8.78 -6.84
CA VAL A 366 -15.56 -7.74 -7.47
C VAL A 366 -14.94 -7.27 -8.78
N SER A 367 -13.63 -7.02 -8.80
CA SER A 367 -12.89 -6.67 -10.02
C SER A 367 -12.92 -7.78 -11.07
N GLN A 368 -12.91 -9.06 -10.68
CA GLN A 368 -13.04 -10.17 -11.65
C GLN A 368 -14.38 -10.08 -12.40
N VAL A 369 -15.47 -9.83 -11.68
CA VAL A 369 -16.81 -9.69 -12.27
C VAL A 369 -16.87 -8.48 -13.21
N ILE A 370 -16.40 -7.31 -12.77
CA ILE A 370 -16.40 -6.08 -13.59
C ILE A 370 -15.54 -6.26 -14.84
N GLU A 371 -14.31 -6.74 -14.70
CA GLU A 371 -13.39 -6.87 -15.83
C GLU A 371 -13.78 -8.00 -16.77
N GLY A 372 -14.36 -9.10 -16.26
CA GLY A 372 -14.94 -10.16 -17.08
C GLY A 372 -16.07 -9.62 -17.97
N PHE A 373 -16.97 -8.82 -17.39
CA PHE A 373 -18.02 -8.14 -18.14
C PHE A 373 -17.46 -7.18 -19.20
N LEU A 374 -16.48 -6.34 -18.82
CA LEU A 374 -15.88 -5.33 -19.70
C LEU A 374 -15.09 -5.92 -20.87
N THR A 375 -14.47 -7.09 -20.66
CA THR A 375 -13.55 -7.70 -21.63
C THR A 375 -14.13 -8.94 -22.31
N LYS A 376 -15.44 -9.23 -22.16
CA LYS A 376 -16.08 -10.42 -22.73
C LYS A 376 -15.86 -10.55 -24.24
N ASP A 377 -15.91 -9.45 -24.97
CA ASP A 377 -15.78 -9.39 -26.44
C ASP A 377 -14.34 -9.13 -26.92
N ILE A 378 -13.39 -8.95 -26.01
CA ILE A 378 -11.97 -8.72 -26.34
C ILE A 378 -11.27 -10.07 -26.53
N GLN A 379 -10.40 -10.20 -27.52
CA GLN A 379 -9.56 -11.39 -27.66
C GLN A 379 -8.34 -11.30 -26.75
N ALA A 380 -7.93 -12.42 -26.18
CA ALA A 380 -6.70 -12.45 -25.38
C ALA A 380 -5.48 -12.15 -26.28
N PRO A 381 -4.50 -11.37 -25.80
CA PRO A 381 -3.32 -11.04 -26.57
C PRO A 381 -2.45 -12.28 -26.80
N THR A 382 -1.74 -12.31 -27.93
CA THR A 382 -0.66 -13.28 -28.14
C THR A 382 0.54 -12.90 -27.28
N LEU A 383 0.96 -13.80 -26.41
CA LEU A 383 2.03 -13.52 -25.45
C LEU A 383 3.38 -13.99 -25.98
N PRO A 384 4.39 -13.12 -26.03
CA PRO A 384 5.73 -13.52 -26.46
C PRO A 384 6.32 -14.55 -25.48
N ALA A 385 7.14 -15.42 -26.04
CA ALA A 385 8.00 -16.36 -25.33
C ALA A 385 9.28 -16.49 -26.16
N LEU A 386 10.42 -16.14 -25.56
CA LEU A 386 11.73 -16.18 -26.21
C LEU A 386 12.64 -17.13 -25.45
N LEU A 387 13.45 -17.90 -26.18
CA LEU A 387 14.46 -18.75 -25.56
C LEU A 387 15.41 -17.92 -24.70
N LEU A 388 15.85 -18.51 -23.59
CA LEU A 388 16.87 -17.94 -22.72
C LEU A 388 18.25 -18.31 -23.23
N ASP A 389 19.17 -17.34 -23.21
CA ASP A 389 20.58 -17.61 -23.41
C ASP A 389 21.19 -18.08 -22.08
N ALA A 390 21.50 -19.38 -22.02
CA ALA A 390 22.07 -20.02 -20.85
C ALA A 390 23.35 -19.34 -20.35
N SER A 391 24.21 -18.89 -21.28
CA SER A 391 25.49 -18.26 -20.94
C SER A 391 25.32 -16.95 -20.16
N THR A 392 24.19 -16.27 -20.33
CA THR A 392 23.89 -15.00 -19.66
C THR A 392 23.18 -15.18 -18.32
N VAL A 393 22.33 -16.20 -18.18
CA VAL A 393 21.45 -16.38 -17.01
C VAL A 393 21.99 -17.36 -15.99
N GLU A 394 22.70 -18.42 -16.41
CA GLU A 394 23.29 -19.39 -15.48
C GLU A 394 24.22 -18.74 -14.44
N PRO A 395 25.09 -17.76 -14.80
CA PRO A 395 25.90 -17.04 -13.81
C PRO A 395 25.09 -16.22 -12.81
N LEU A 396 23.82 -15.94 -13.11
CA LEU A 396 22.91 -15.17 -12.27
C LEU A 396 22.06 -16.07 -11.36
N LEU A 397 22.07 -17.39 -11.52
CA LEU A 397 21.36 -18.31 -10.62
C LEU A 397 21.90 -18.26 -9.18
N GLY A 398 21.07 -18.66 -8.22
CA GLY A 398 21.40 -18.66 -6.79
C GLY A 398 20.36 -17.96 -5.92
N TYR A 399 20.76 -17.60 -4.70
CA TYR A 399 19.87 -17.00 -3.72
C TYR A 399 19.83 -15.47 -3.82
N TYR A 400 18.63 -14.90 -3.69
CA TYR A 400 18.35 -13.48 -3.77
C TYR A 400 17.59 -13.04 -2.52
N GLN A 401 18.18 -12.12 -1.75
CA GLN A 401 17.64 -11.58 -0.52
C GLN A 401 16.66 -10.45 -0.81
N PHE A 402 15.52 -10.39 -0.12
CA PHE A 402 14.59 -9.28 -0.21
C PHE A 402 15.21 -7.99 0.35
N MET A 403 15.08 -6.85 -0.34
CA MET A 403 15.86 -5.64 -0.01
C MET A 403 15.06 -4.38 0.35
N ASN A 404 13.77 -4.32 0.03
CA ASN A 404 12.96 -3.09 0.11
C ASN A 404 11.65 -3.24 0.92
N PRO A 405 11.72 -3.66 2.21
CA PRO A 405 10.55 -3.58 3.07
C PRO A 405 10.13 -2.12 3.23
N LYS A 406 8.83 -1.82 3.26
CA LYS A 406 8.34 -0.45 3.44
C LYS A 406 8.57 0.17 4.83
N ASN A 407 8.67 -0.68 5.87
CA ASN A 407 8.86 -0.30 7.28
C ASN A 407 10.03 -1.11 7.87
N GLU A 408 10.84 -0.49 8.72
CA GLU A 408 12.03 -1.10 9.32
C GLU A 408 11.75 -2.09 10.46
N THR A 409 10.65 -1.93 11.21
CA THR A 409 10.40 -2.73 12.44
C THR A 409 10.39 -4.25 12.20
N TRP A 410 9.92 -4.71 11.02
CA TRP A 410 9.90 -6.14 10.63
C TRP A 410 10.88 -6.46 9.50
N GLU A 411 11.79 -5.54 9.19
CA GLU A 411 12.71 -5.69 8.07
C GLU A 411 13.53 -6.98 8.17
N PHE A 412 14.15 -7.25 9.33
CA PHE A 412 15.02 -8.41 9.51
C PHE A 412 14.33 -9.73 9.15
N TYR A 413 13.08 -9.90 9.59
CA TYR A 413 12.30 -11.09 9.28
C TYR A 413 12.06 -11.21 7.78
N LYS A 414 11.65 -10.12 7.12
CA LYS A 414 11.40 -10.13 5.68
C LYS A 414 12.68 -10.39 4.88
N ARG A 415 13.78 -9.73 5.21
CA ARG A 415 15.09 -9.94 4.57
C ARG A 415 15.57 -11.38 4.71
N ILE A 416 15.43 -11.99 5.88
CA ILE A 416 15.95 -13.33 6.17
C ILE A 416 15.04 -14.45 5.61
N PHE A 417 13.72 -14.30 5.74
CA PHE A 417 12.76 -15.38 5.47
C PHE A 417 11.94 -15.20 4.20
N SER A 418 12.07 -14.07 3.48
CA SER A 418 11.31 -13.81 2.26
C SER A 418 12.18 -13.69 1.01
N GLY A 419 13.43 -14.16 1.03
CA GLY A 419 14.25 -14.25 -0.17
C GLY A 419 13.81 -15.39 -1.10
N ILE A 420 14.27 -15.33 -2.35
CA ILE A 420 13.94 -16.28 -3.43
C ILE A 420 15.20 -16.99 -3.92
N ARG A 421 15.05 -18.14 -4.57
CA ARG A 421 16.13 -18.85 -5.26
C ARG A 421 15.80 -18.95 -6.74
N LEU A 422 16.70 -18.47 -7.58
CA LEU A 422 16.69 -18.74 -9.02
C LEU A 422 17.39 -20.09 -9.22
N VAL A 423 16.63 -21.11 -9.61
CA VAL A 423 17.04 -22.52 -9.52
C VAL A 423 17.73 -22.98 -10.79
N SER A 424 17.06 -22.82 -11.93
CA SER A 424 17.52 -23.31 -13.23
C SER A 424 16.79 -22.59 -14.36
N ILE A 425 17.22 -22.86 -15.58
CA ILE A 425 16.54 -22.43 -16.80
C ILE A 425 16.09 -23.65 -17.60
N HIS A 426 14.97 -23.52 -18.31
CA HIS A 426 14.50 -24.54 -19.24
C HIS A 426 13.80 -23.87 -20.42
N GLN A 427 14.46 -23.89 -21.59
CA GLN A 427 13.99 -23.22 -22.81
C GLN A 427 13.74 -21.71 -22.61
N ASP A 428 12.49 -21.28 -22.59
CA ASP A 428 12.02 -19.92 -22.38
C ASP A 428 11.75 -19.60 -20.90
N LYS A 429 11.98 -20.55 -19.98
CA LYS A 429 11.58 -20.42 -18.58
C LYS A 429 12.74 -20.26 -17.60
N LEU A 430 12.59 -19.34 -16.67
CA LEU A 430 13.40 -19.23 -15.45
C LEU A 430 12.62 -19.86 -14.29
N ILE A 431 13.21 -20.86 -13.65
CA ILE A 431 12.61 -21.59 -12.53
C ILE A 431 12.95 -20.88 -11.22
N ILE A 432 11.92 -20.51 -10.45
CA ILE A 432 12.06 -19.74 -9.21
C ILE A 432 11.40 -20.49 -8.06
N ASP A 433 12.16 -20.64 -6.98
CA ASP A 433 11.68 -21.14 -5.70
C ASP A 433 11.59 -19.96 -4.71
N ALA A 434 10.35 -19.57 -4.38
CA ALA A 434 10.08 -18.52 -3.40
C ALA A 434 10.08 -19.02 -1.94
N GLY A 435 10.42 -20.30 -1.70
CA GLY A 435 10.46 -20.93 -0.37
C GLY A 435 9.09 -21.15 0.27
N LYS A 436 8.00 -20.74 -0.39
CA LYS A 436 6.61 -20.89 0.06
C LYS A 436 5.75 -21.32 -1.13
N GLY A 437 5.28 -22.57 -1.10
CA GLY A 437 4.41 -23.12 -2.14
C GLY A 437 5.16 -23.84 -3.27
N PRO A 438 4.48 -24.11 -4.41
CA PRO A 438 5.09 -24.79 -5.53
C PRO A 438 6.15 -23.91 -6.20
N ILE A 439 7.16 -24.57 -6.79
CA ILE A 439 8.15 -23.92 -7.64
C ILE A 439 7.40 -23.27 -8.83
N ASP A 440 7.70 -22.00 -9.10
CA ASP A 440 7.10 -21.25 -10.18
C ASP A 440 8.07 -21.13 -11.37
N SER A 441 7.54 -20.79 -12.53
CA SER A 441 8.30 -20.57 -13.76
C SER A 441 7.93 -19.23 -14.36
N LEU A 442 8.92 -18.37 -14.57
CA LEU A 442 8.73 -17.14 -15.33
C LEU A 442 9.07 -17.35 -16.80
N ILE A 443 8.28 -16.77 -17.69
CA ILE A 443 8.47 -16.88 -19.14
C ILE A 443 9.24 -15.66 -19.62
N HIS A 444 10.34 -15.89 -20.32
CA HIS A 444 11.22 -14.87 -20.85
C HIS A 444 10.60 -14.19 -22.07
N VAL A 445 10.67 -12.85 -22.09
CA VAL A 445 10.14 -12.01 -23.18
C VAL A 445 11.22 -11.14 -23.82
N GLY A 446 12.49 -11.39 -23.50
CA GLY A 446 13.65 -10.69 -24.06
C GLY A 446 14.40 -9.83 -23.04
N LYS A 447 15.70 -9.63 -23.25
CA LYS A 447 16.57 -8.72 -22.46
C LYS A 447 16.52 -8.97 -20.94
N GLY A 448 16.35 -10.22 -20.49
CA GLY A 448 16.26 -10.53 -19.07
C GLY A 448 14.94 -10.09 -18.42
N ILE A 449 13.92 -9.79 -19.22
CA ILE A 449 12.56 -9.45 -18.77
C ILE A 449 11.70 -10.70 -18.82
N PHE A 450 10.85 -10.86 -17.80
CA PHE A 450 10.00 -12.01 -17.64
C PHE A 450 8.56 -11.63 -17.27
N ARG A 451 7.64 -12.54 -17.60
CA ARG A 451 6.24 -12.52 -17.13
C ARG A 451 5.96 -13.77 -16.30
N PHE A 452 5.07 -13.64 -15.32
CA PHE A 452 4.54 -14.83 -14.63
C PHE A 452 3.61 -15.60 -15.55
N ARG A 453 3.37 -16.87 -15.23
CA ARG A 453 2.42 -17.69 -15.99
C ARG A 453 1.03 -17.08 -15.90
N GLY A 454 0.41 -16.86 -17.05
CA GLY A 454 -0.92 -16.26 -17.16
C GLY A 454 -0.89 -14.75 -17.31
N ASP A 455 0.12 -14.06 -16.77
CA ASP A 455 0.24 -12.60 -16.92
C ASP A 455 0.40 -12.19 -18.38
N ILE A 456 -0.37 -11.19 -18.81
CA ILE A 456 -0.33 -10.66 -20.17
C ILE A 456 0.69 -9.55 -20.40
N VAL A 457 1.28 -9.04 -19.32
CA VAL A 457 2.38 -8.06 -19.37
C VAL A 457 3.56 -8.58 -18.57
N PRO A 458 4.81 -8.31 -19.00
CA PRO A 458 5.98 -8.62 -18.19
C PRO A 458 5.96 -7.83 -16.89
N SER A 459 6.47 -8.43 -15.82
CA SER A 459 6.40 -7.85 -14.48
C SER A 459 7.60 -8.22 -13.61
N ALA A 460 8.61 -8.84 -14.21
CA ALA A 460 9.87 -9.17 -13.58
C ALA A 460 11.05 -8.90 -14.49
N VAL A 461 12.20 -8.62 -13.90
CA VAL A 461 13.47 -8.42 -14.60
C VAL A 461 14.64 -8.93 -13.77
N LEU A 462 15.57 -9.57 -14.45
CA LEU A 462 16.85 -10.02 -13.93
C LEU A 462 17.94 -9.17 -14.58
N GLY A 463 18.71 -8.44 -13.77
CA GLY A 463 19.68 -7.49 -14.27
C GLY A 463 20.87 -7.30 -13.35
N ARG A 464 21.68 -6.28 -13.66
CA ARG A 464 22.78 -5.83 -12.82
C ARG A 464 22.60 -4.36 -12.48
N ASP A 465 22.95 -3.99 -11.25
CA ASP A 465 22.95 -2.59 -10.83
C ASP A 465 24.20 -1.85 -11.34
N GLU A 466 24.34 -0.58 -10.97
CA GLU A 466 25.45 0.29 -11.37
C GLU A 466 26.81 -0.23 -10.87
N GLU A 467 26.83 -1.05 -9.82
CA GLU A 467 28.02 -1.71 -9.29
C GLU A 467 28.26 -3.12 -9.87
N GLY A 468 27.45 -3.53 -10.86
CA GLY A 468 27.54 -4.85 -11.49
C GLY A 468 26.96 -6.00 -10.66
N ARG A 469 26.34 -5.72 -9.51
CA ARG A 469 25.71 -6.73 -8.64
C ARG A 469 24.40 -7.18 -9.26
N ALA A 470 24.17 -8.48 -9.26
CA ALA A 470 22.96 -9.05 -9.81
C ALA A 470 21.76 -8.74 -8.91
N PHE A 471 20.64 -8.37 -9.53
CA PHE A 471 19.37 -8.18 -8.84
C PHE A 471 18.24 -8.85 -9.61
N PHE A 472 17.21 -9.26 -8.87
CA PHE A 472 15.93 -9.66 -9.43
C PHE A 472 14.87 -8.69 -8.90
N GLN A 473 14.06 -8.13 -9.78
CA GLN A 473 12.95 -7.27 -9.39
C GLN A 473 11.66 -7.83 -9.97
N GLY A 474 10.69 -8.13 -9.11
CA GLY A 474 9.31 -8.40 -9.49
C GLY A 474 8.43 -7.17 -9.35
N TYR A 475 7.11 -7.36 -9.55
CA TYR A 475 6.13 -6.29 -9.45
C TYR A 475 6.02 -5.67 -8.04
N GLY A 476 5.88 -4.35 -7.98
CA GLY A 476 5.72 -3.57 -6.75
C GLY A 476 6.96 -3.57 -5.85
N ASN A 477 6.74 -3.57 -4.53
CA ASN A 477 7.80 -3.68 -3.51
C ASN A 477 8.40 -5.11 -3.46
N ARG A 478 9.02 -5.57 -4.54
CA ARG A 478 9.63 -6.91 -4.66
C ARG A 478 11.01 -6.83 -5.31
N PHE A 479 11.95 -6.16 -4.67
CA PHE A 479 13.33 -6.07 -5.12
C PHE A 479 14.21 -7.04 -4.32
N TYR A 480 15.08 -7.76 -5.02
CA TYR A 480 15.97 -8.73 -4.41
C TYR A 480 17.41 -8.59 -4.92
N GLY A 481 18.38 -8.58 -4.01
CA GLY A 481 19.80 -8.56 -4.34
C GLY A 481 20.39 -9.96 -4.23
N LYS A 482 21.24 -10.35 -5.19
CA LYS A 482 21.94 -11.65 -5.12
C LYS A 482 22.84 -11.68 -3.89
N THR A 483 22.80 -12.78 -3.13
CA THR A 483 23.66 -12.97 -1.95
C THR A 483 24.06 -14.43 -1.79
N SER A 484 25.00 -14.70 -0.89
CA SER A 484 25.34 -16.07 -0.52
C SER A 484 24.26 -16.69 0.36
N GLU A 485 23.83 -17.90 0.01
CA GLU A 485 22.89 -18.67 0.84
C GLU A 485 23.46 -18.97 2.24
N SER A 486 24.78 -19.15 2.35
CA SER A 486 25.43 -19.37 3.64
C SER A 486 25.28 -18.18 4.60
N SER A 487 25.30 -16.95 4.08
CA SER A 487 25.09 -15.73 4.88
C SER A 487 23.69 -15.68 5.45
N ILE A 488 22.69 -16.09 4.67
CA ILE A 488 21.30 -16.16 5.10
C ILE A 488 21.09 -17.28 6.11
N LEU A 489 21.72 -18.44 5.89
CA LEU A 489 21.66 -19.56 6.82
C LEU A 489 22.28 -19.21 8.18
N MET A 490 23.42 -18.51 8.19
CA MET A 490 24.05 -18.01 9.42
C MET A 490 23.15 -17.07 10.23
N GLN A 491 22.27 -16.31 9.56
CA GLN A 491 21.27 -15.47 10.23
C GLN A 491 20.05 -16.27 10.71
N LYS A 492 19.61 -17.28 9.94
CA LYS A 492 18.46 -18.15 10.28
C LYS A 492 18.72 -19.04 11.47
N ILE A 493 19.89 -19.68 11.53
CA ILE A 493 20.23 -20.67 12.57
C ILE A 493 20.01 -20.11 13.99
N PRO A 494 20.58 -18.96 14.41
CA PRO A 494 20.40 -18.48 15.76
C PRO A 494 18.95 -18.05 16.06
N ILE A 495 18.17 -17.64 15.06
CA ILE A 495 16.73 -17.38 15.21
C ILE A 495 15.99 -18.69 15.49
N TYR A 496 16.24 -19.75 14.70
CA TYR A 496 15.60 -21.06 14.93
C TYR A 496 16.00 -21.66 16.28
N LEU A 497 17.28 -21.57 16.66
CA LEU A 497 17.74 -22.01 17.97
C LEU A 497 17.09 -21.18 19.10
N GLY A 498 16.86 -19.88 18.89
CA GLY A 498 16.05 -19.02 19.76
C GLY A 498 14.61 -19.50 19.91
N LEU A 499 13.94 -19.83 18.81
CA LEU A 499 12.56 -20.34 18.84
C LEU A 499 12.48 -21.71 19.53
N ILE A 500 13.46 -22.60 19.30
CA ILE A 500 13.58 -23.87 20.00
C ILE A 500 13.79 -23.61 21.50
N ALA A 501 14.68 -22.70 21.88
CA ALA A 501 14.91 -22.32 23.27
C ALA A 501 13.64 -21.75 23.95
N ALA A 502 12.84 -20.98 23.22
CA ALA A 502 11.55 -20.49 23.70
C ALA A 502 10.56 -21.64 23.95
N PHE A 503 10.41 -22.54 22.98
CA PHE A 503 9.57 -23.74 23.13
C PHE A 503 10.02 -24.61 24.32
N LEU A 504 11.33 -24.87 24.43
CA LEU A 504 11.89 -25.65 25.54
C LEU A 504 11.65 -24.98 26.89
N SER A 505 11.74 -23.64 26.98
CA SER A 505 11.46 -22.92 28.21
C SER A 505 10.00 -23.09 28.66
N LEU A 506 9.05 -23.03 27.72
CA LEU A 506 7.64 -23.33 27.99
C LEU A 506 7.45 -24.78 28.44
N LEU A 507 8.06 -25.73 27.74
CA LEU A 507 7.96 -27.16 28.04
C LEU A 507 8.56 -27.51 29.41
N TYR A 508 9.74 -26.98 29.73
CA TYR A 508 10.41 -27.21 31.01
C TYR A 508 9.61 -26.61 32.18
N THR A 509 8.96 -25.48 31.95
CA THR A 509 8.05 -24.88 32.93
C THR A 509 6.84 -25.76 33.16
N LEU A 510 6.21 -26.23 32.08
CA LEU A 510 5.03 -27.10 32.14
C LEU A 510 5.33 -28.42 32.88
N ILE A 511 6.48 -29.03 32.62
CA ILE A 511 6.93 -30.25 33.33
C ILE A 511 7.35 -29.95 34.77
N GLY A 512 7.98 -28.79 35.00
CA GLY A 512 8.48 -28.38 36.29
C GLY A 512 7.39 -28.11 37.32
N ILE A 513 6.21 -27.63 36.92
CA ILE A 513 5.09 -27.36 37.82
C ILE A 513 4.64 -28.63 38.58
N PRO A 514 4.29 -29.76 37.93
CA PRO A 514 4.00 -31.02 38.63
C PRO A 514 5.16 -31.50 39.50
N LEU A 515 6.41 -31.37 39.03
CA LEU A 515 7.59 -31.80 39.79
C LEU A 515 7.78 -30.99 41.08
N LEU A 516 7.43 -29.71 41.08
CA LEU A 516 7.41 -28.88 42.28
C LEU A 516 6.32 -29.35 43.25
N LEU A 517 5.12 -29.66 42.74
CA LEU A 517 4.00 -30.14 43.55
C LEU A 517 4.32 -31.47 44.25
N VAL A 518 5.01 -32.39 43.55
CA VAL A 518 5.49 -33.65 44.15
C VAL A 518 6.83 -33.51 44.88
N LYS A 519 7.29 -32.27 45.13
CA LYS A 519 8.54 -31.93 45.85
C LYS A 519 9.82 -32.55 45.27
N LYS A 520 9.82 -32.92 43.99
CA LYS A 520 11.02 -33.43 43.27
C LYS A 520 11.98 -32.32 42.84
N ILE A 521 11.47 -31.10 42.69
CA ILE A 521 12.27 -29.89 42.50
C ILE A 521 11.81 -28.81 43.47
N ASN A 522 12.65 -27.80 43.69
CA ASN A 522 12.29 -26.63 44.50
C ASN A 522 11.95 -25.40 43.63
N LEU A 523 11.40 -24.37 44.25
CA LEU A 523 10.97 -23.15 43.54
C LEU A 523 12.13 -22.44 42.82
N ARG A 524 13.35 -22.48 43.37
CA ARG A 524 14.53 -21.87 42.73
C ARG A 524 14.97 -22.60 41.47
N GLN A 525 14.73 -23.92 41.40
CA GLN A 525 14.98 -24.72 40.20
C GLN A 525 13.90 -24.48 39.15
N LEU A 526 12.62 -24.40 39.56
CA LEU A 526 11.53 -24.07 38.64
C LEU A 526 11.65 -22.64 38.08
N SER A 527 12.15 -21.70 38.87
CA SER A 527 12.26 -20.30 38.45
C SER A 527 13.16 -20.11 37.21
N LEU A 528 14.13 -21.00 36.99
CA LEU A 528 15.07 -20.92 35.87
C LEU A 528 14.37 -21.00 34.49
N PRO A 529 13.52 -22.00 34.19
CA PRO A 529 12.69 -22.00 32.97
C PRO A 529 11.43 -21.14 33.09
N LEU A 530 10.87 -20.97 34.30
CA LEU A 530 9.61 -20.25 34.50
C LEU A 530 9.69 -18.77 34.12
N PHE A 531 10.75 -18.05 34.52
CA PHE A 531 10.85 -16.63 34.19
C PHE A 531 10.85 -16.40 32.66
N PRO A 532 11.75 -17.01 31.87
CA PRO A 532 11.69 -16.89 30.42
C PRO A 532 10.35 -17.32 29.82
N ALA A 533 9.73 -18.40 30.32
CA ALA A 533 8.41 -18.85 29.87
C ALA A 533 7.32 -17.78 30.07
N VAL A 534 7.28 -17.13 31.24
CA VAL A 534 6.37 -16.00 31.51
C VAL A 534 6.63 -14.87 30.51
N GLY A 535 7.89 -14.50 30.30
CA GLY A 535 8.26 -13.48 29.32
C GLY A 535 7.78 -13.79 27.89
N ILE A 536 7.93 -15.04 27.44
CA ILE A 536 7.49 -15.51 26.12
C ILE A 536 5.97 -15.40 25.98
N VAL A 537 5.22 -15.80 27.02
CA VAL A 537 3.75 -15.68 27.02
C VAL A 537 3.33 -14.21 26.98
N CYS A 538 3.97 -13.34 27.79
CA CYS A 538 3.72 -11.90 27.77
C CYS A 538 3.98 -11.29 26.38
N PHE A 539 5.08 -11.66 25.72
CA PHE A 539 5.38 -11.21 24.36
C PHE A 539 4.31 -11.66 23.37
N GLY A 540 3.94 -12.95 23.39
CA GLY A 540 2.94 -13.51 22.49
C GLY A 540 1.56 -12.90 22.64
N LEU A 541 1.12 -12.66 23.88
CA LEU A 541 -0.14 -11.96 24.18
C LEU A 541 -0.09 -10.50 23.72
N SER A 542 1.03 -9.80 23.96
CA SER A 542 1.22 -8.40 23.54
C SER A 542 1.24 -8.25 22.02
N TYR A 543 1.88 -9.20 21.32
CA TYR A 543 1.89 -9.22 19.86
C TYR A 543 0.49 -9.45 19.28
N ARG A 544 -0.30 -10.35 19.88
CA ARG A 544 -1.71 -10.53 19.49
C ARG A 544 -2.55 -9.29 19.77
N LEU A 545 -2.36 -8.66 20.93
CA LEU A 545 -3.05 -7.42 21.29
C LEU A 545 -2.71 -6.27 20.34
N LEU A 546 -1.44 -6.17 19.91
CA LEU A 546 -1.00 -5.22 18.89
C LEU A 546 -1.78 -5.42 17.58
N GLY A 547 -1.84 -6.65 17.07
CA GLY A 547 -2.55 -6.97 15.83
C GLY A 547 -4.05 -6.66 15.90
N ALA A 548 -4.73 -7.07 16.99
CA ALA A 548 -6.15 -6.77 17.18
C ALA A 548 -6.43 -5.26 17.32
N THR A 549 -5.50 -4.52 17.94
CA THR A 549 -5.62 -3.06 18.09
C THR A 549 -5.42 -2.33 16.75
N ASP A 550 -4.47 -2.77 15.90
CA ASP A 550 -4.26 -2.18 14.57
C ASP A 550 -5.44 -2.37 13.62
N GLU A 551 -6.20 -3.45 13.80
CA GLU A 551 -7.35 -3.74 12.95
C GLU A 551 -8.55 -2.82 13.21
N ILE A 552 -8.82 -2.48 14.48
CA ILE A 552 -10.07 -1.82 14.89
C ILE A 552 -9.83 -0.49 15.63
N HIS A 553 -8.76 -0.40 16.42
CA HIS A 553 -8.54 0.63 17.43
C HIS A 553 -7.20 1.38 17.27
N LYS A 554 -6.87 1.79 16.04
CA LYS A 554 -5.61 2.49 15.71
C LYS A 554 -5.36 3.76 16.52
N GLU A 555 -6.43 4.45 16.94
CA GLU A 555 -6.37 5.63 17.81
C GLU A 555 -5.60 5.35 19.11
N ARG A 556 -5.60 4.11 19.59
CA ARG A 556 -4.89 3.72 20.82
C ARG A 556 -3.37 3.76 20.68
N PHE A 557 -2.83 3.83 19.47
CA PHE A 557 -1.39 4.03 19.25
C PHE A 557 -0.99 5.50 19.26
N THR A 558 -1.93 6.44 19.26
CA THR A 558 -1.62 7.87 19.17
C THR A 558 -1.21 8.50 20.51
N PHE A 559 -1.50 7.83 21.64
CA PHE A 559 -1.16 8.28 22.99
C PHE A 559 -0.95 7.12 23.98
N LEU A 560 -0.35 7.42 25.13
CA LEU A 560 -0.22 6.47 26.24
C LEU A 560 -1.59 6.14 26.87
N ASN A 561 -1.96 4.86 26.85
CA ASN A 561 -3.15 4.33 27.51
C ASN A 561 -2.91 2.89 27.99
N ALA A 562 -3.90 2.29 28.64
CA ALA A 562 -3.78 0.93 29.16
C ALA A 562 -3.44 -0.11 28.07
N THR A 563 -3.98 0.01 26.86
CA THR A 563 -3.68 -0.92 25.75
C THR A 563 -2.25 -0.71 25.23
N SER A 564 -1.89 0.53 24.89
CA SER A 564 -0.55 0.81 24.35
C SER A 564 0.56 0.51 25.36
N PHE A 565 0.32 0.83 26.64
CA PHE A 565 1.20 0.45 27.74
C PHE A 565 1.29 -1.06 27.93
N SER A 566 0.17 -1.79 27.87
CA SER A 566 0.19 -3.26 28.04
C SER A 566 1.01 -3.95 26.95
N ILE A 567 0.90 -3.48 25.70
CA ILE A 567 1.71 -4.00 24.58
C ILE A 567 3.20 -3.76 24.85
N PHE A 568 3.56 -2.51 25.17
CA PHE A 568 4.95 -2.15 25.50
C PHE A 568 5.48 -2.93 26.70
N ALA A 569 4.71 -2.99 27.80
CA ALA A 569 5.10 -3.65 29.02
C ALA A 569 5.29 -5.15 28.80
N GLY A 570 4.38 -5.83 28.10
CA GLY A 570 4.54 -7.25 27.85
C GLY A 570 5.68 -7.59 26.89
N MET A 571 6.00 -6.71 25.93
CA MET A 571 7.22 -6.84 25.12
C MET A 571 8.50 -6.61 25.93
N LEU A 572 8.51 -5.61 26.82
CA LEU A 572 9.63 -5.34 27.71
C LEU A 572 9.84 -6.45 28.76
N LEU A 573 8.75 -7.01 29.28
CA LEU A 573 8.77 -8.10 30.24
C LEU A 573 9.44 -9.36 29.68
N PHE A 574 9.40 -9.57 28.36
CA PHE A 574 10.18 -10.64 27.73
C PHE A 574 11.68 -10.49 27.99
N ALA A 575 12.24 -9.30 27.70
CA ALA A 575 13.66 -9.03 27.96
C ALA A 575 14.02 -9.15 29.43
N ILE A 576 13.23 -8.51 30.31
CA ILE A 576 13.45 -8.54 31.76
C ILE A 576 13.44 -9.98 32.28
N SER A 577 12.46 -10.79 31.85
CA SER A 577 12.33 -12.16 32.34
C SER A 577 13.44 -13.08 31.84
N VAL A 578 13.94 -12.87 30.62
CA VAL A 578 15.10 -13.59 30.09
C VAL A 578 16.37 -13.22 30.87
N ILE A 579 16.57 -11.93 31.18
CA ILE A 579 17.71 -11.45 31.98
C ILE A 579 17.67 -12.02 33.40
N ILE A 580 16.50 -12.00 34.06
CA ILE A 580 16.31 -12.58 35.40
C ILE A 580 16.58 -14.10 35.37
N GLY A 581 16.10 -14.81 34.36
CA GLY A 581 16.35 -16.24 34.17
C GLY A 581 17.84 -16.55 34.02
N ALA A 582 18.55 -15.79 33.18
CA ALA A 582 20.00 -15.94 32.98
C ALA A 582 20.80 -15.61 34.24
N TYR A 583 20.46 -14.54 34.96
CA TYR A 583 21.08 -14.19 36.24
C TYR A 583 20.82 -15.26 37.31
N GLY A 584 19.60 -15.80 37.35
CA GLY A 584 19.24 -16.93 38.20
C GLY A 584 20.08 -18.18 37.90
N LEU A 585 20.33 -18.48 36.63
CA LEU A 585 21.19 -19.59 36.21
C LEU A 585 22.63 -19.38 36.65
N TYR A 586 23.18 -18.18 36.45
CA TYR A 586 24.53 -17.82 36.90
C TYR A 586 24.70 -18.06 38.41
N ASN A 587 23.77 -17.55 39.22
CA ASN A 587 23.81 -17.70 40.69
C ASN A 587 23.63 -19.15 41.18
N GLN A 588 22.99 -20.01 40.39
CA GLN A 588 22.73 -21.41 40.74
C GLN A 588 23.68 -22.39 40.04
N TRP A 589 24.61 -21.91 39.22
CA TRP A 589 25.44 -22.75 38.34
C TRP A 589 26.23 -23.81 39.10
N SER A 590 26.86 -23.44 40.22
CA SER A 590 27.64 -24.36 41.05
C SER A 590 26.79 -25.44 41.74
N LYS A 591 25.49 -25.18 41.94
CA LYS A 591 24.54 -26.08 42.63
C LYS A 591 23.92 -27.11 41.69
N LEU A 592 24.03 -26.92 40.38
CA LEU A 592 23.53 -27.86 39.38
C LEU A 592 24.54 -29.02 39.21
N THR A 593 24.16 -30.21 39.68
CA THR A 593 25.05 -31.39 39.66
C THR A 593 25.02 -32.15 38.34
N LYS A 594 23.89 -32.17 37.63
CA LYS A 594 23.76 -32.93 36.39
C LYS A 594 24.14 -32.09 35.16
N ILE A 595 25.16 -32.54 34.43
CA ILE A 595 25.74 -31.80 33.29
C ILE A 595 24.75 -31.52 32.15
N TRP A 596 23.89 -32.47 31.81
CA TRP A 596 22.83 -32.31 30.80
C TRP A 596 21.82 -31.18 31.12
N ILE A 597 21.51 -30.93 32.40
CA ILE A 597 20.61 -29.84 32.82
C ILE A 597 21.33 -28.50 32.66
N LYS A 598 22.63 -28.43 33.01
CA LYS A 598 23.45 -27.24 32.79
C LYS A 598 23.47 -26.86 31.31
N PHE A 599 23.71 -27.81 30.42
CA PHE A 599 23.72 -27.56 28.97
C PHE A 599 22.37 -27.10 28.46
N ALA A 600 21.27 -27.76 28.85
CA ALA A 600 19.92 -27.36 28.41
C ALA A 600 19.54 -25.94 28.85
N LEU A 601 19.82 -25.58 30.11
CA LEU A 601 19.52 -24.24 30.64
C LEU A 601 20.44 -23.17 30.06
N LEU A 602 21.72 -23.49 29.83
CA LEU A 602 22.67 -22.60 29.18
C LEU A 602 22.27 -22.34 27.73
N PHE A 603 21.94 -23.40 26.98
CA PHE A 603 21.42 -23.30 25.61
C PHE A 603 20.20 -22.36 25.56
N ASN A 604 19.21 -22.60 26.43
CA ASN A 604 18.02 -21.75 26.46
C ASN A 604 18.36 -20.29 26.76
N SER A 605 19.22 -20.04 27.74
CA SER A 605 19.60 -18.67 28.14
C SER A 605 20.32 -17.92 27.01
N ILE A 606 21.28 -18.56 26.34
CA ILE A 606 22.05 -17.95 25.25
C ILE A 606 21.13 -17.58 24.09
N PHE A 607 20.30 -18.51 23.63
CA PHE A 607 19.49 -18.29 22.43
C PHE A 607 18.24 -17.44 22.69
N LEU A 608 17.70 -17.42 23.91
CA LEU A 608 16.69 -16.44 24.29
C LEU A 608 17.28 -15.04 24.40
N PHE A 609 18.49 -14.90 24.94
CA PHE A 609 19.17 -13.61 24.99
C PHE A 609 19.46 -13.08 23.58
N TYR A 610 19.84 -13.96 22.65
CA TYR A 610 19.95 -13.60 21.23
C TYR A 610 18.64 -13.03 20.67
N LEU A 611 17.50 -13.68 20.92
CA LEU A 611 16.19 -13.16 20.48
C LEU A 611 15.87 -11.80 21.11
N VAL A 612 16.19 -11.59 22.39
CA VAL A 612 16.02 -10.30 23.06
C VAL A 612 16.86 -9.22 22.38
N VAL A 613 18.14 -9.48 22.11
CA VAL A 613 19.01 -8.52 21.42
C VAL A 613 18.49 -8.21 20.02
N LEU A 614 18.14 -9.23 19.24
CA LEU A 614 17.60 -9.07 17.88
C LEU A 614 16.32 -8.21 17.90
N LEU A 615 15.37 -8.53 18.77
CA LEU A 615 14.11 -7.78 18.88
C LEU A 615 14.34 -6.36 19.40
N THR A 616 15.31 -6.13 20.28
CA THR A 616 15.67 -4.79 20.77
C THR A 616 16.23 -3.91 19.65
N ILE A 617 17.17 -4.45 18.84
CA ILE A 617 17.77 -3.73 17.71
C ILE A 617 16.70 -3.28 16.70
N HIS A 618 15.66 -4.10 16.49
CA HIS A 618 14.56 -3.79 15.57
C HIS A 618 13.35 -3.11 16.23
N GLY A 619 13.51 -2.58 17.45
CA GLY A 619 12.51 -1.73 18.11
C GLY A 619 11.28 -2.47 18.64
N TRP A 620 11.34 -3.79 18.84
CA TRP A 620 10.26 -4.57 19.47
C TRP A 620 10.29 -4.53 20.99
N ILE A 621 11.45 -4.23 21.59
CA ILE A 621 11.64 -4.27 23.03
C ILE A 621 12.03 -2.87 23.50
N GLY A 622 11.25 -2.32 24.43
CA GLY A 622 11.57 -1.05 25.08
C GLY A 622 11.35 0.20 24.23
N VAL A 623 10.76 0.09 23.04
CA VAL A 623 10.35 1.25 22.23
C VAL A 623 8.86 1.52 22.44
N PRO A 624 8.48 2.71 22.94
CA PRO A 624 7.08 3.12 23.01
C PRO A 624 6.42 3.06 21.63
N ILE A 625 5.25 2.43 21.55
CA ILE A 625 4.44 2.41 20.32
C ILE A 625 3.52 3.63 20.20
N TRP A 626 3.62 4.57 21.15
CA TRP A 626 2.88 5.83 21.21
C TRP A 626 3.85 7.02 21.18
N ARG A 627 3.28 8.21 21.00
CA ARG A 627 4.04 9.48 20.99
C ARG A 627 4.06 10.15 22.36
#